data_AF-A0A445G3R4-F1
#
_entry.id   AF-A0A445G3R4-F1
#
_cell.length_a   1.000
_cell.length_b   1.000
_cell.length_c   1.000
_cell.angle_alpha   90.00
_cell.angle_beta   90.00
_cell.angle_gamma   90.00
#
_symmetry.space_group_name_H-M   'P 1'
#
loop_
_entity.id
_entity.type
_entity.pdbx_description
1 polymer ?
#
loop_
_entity_poly.entity_id
_entity_poly.type
_entity_poly.pdbx_seq_one_letter_code
_entity_poly.pdbx_strand_id
1 'polypeptide(L)'
;MAMVKLKLDSVWVKRRWPQNVFAVIKGSEESDRYVLLGNHRDAWTYGSTEWVEHNLINLGCKAVAYLNVDCAVQGPGFFVGSTPQLDSLIIEVTKKVFS
;
A
#
# COMPACT_ATOMS: atom_id res chain seq x y z
N MET A 1 32.11 -0.87 -32.47
CA MET A 1 31.40 -0.80 -31.18
C MET A 1 31.53 0.64 -30.68
N ALA A 2 30.43 1.39 -30.60
CA ALA A 2 30.46 2.79 -30.20
C ALA A 2 30.18 2.91 -28.70
N MET A 3 30.89 3.82 -28.02
CA MET A 3 30.76 4.04 -26.59
C MET A 3 29.79 5.22 -26.35
N VAL A 4 28.75 4.99 -25.55
CA VAL A 4 27.78 6.02 -25.14
C VAL A 4 28.13 6.47 -23.72
N LYS A 5 28.20 7.78 -23.50
CA LYS A 5 28.40 8.36 -22.17
C LYS A 5 27.10 9.01 -21.71
N LEU A 6 26.52 8.48 -20.62
CA LEU A 6 25.40 9.09 -19.93
C LEU A 6 25.93 10.06 -18.87
N LYS A 7 25.39 11.28 -18.81
CA LYS A 7 25.61 12.22 -17.72
C LYS A 7 24.25 12.59 -17.13
N LEU A 8 24.11 12.46 -15.81
CA LEU A 8 22.92 12.81 -15.06
C LEU A 8 23.26 13.92 -14.07
N ASP A 9 22.57 15.05 -14.18
CA ASP A 9 22.77 16.23 -13.32
C ASP A 9 21.48 16.52 -12.53
N SER A 10 21.08 15.61 -11.64
CA SER A 10 19.88 15.78 -10.81
C SER A 10 20.11 16.74 -9.65
N VAL A 11 19.11 17.59 -9.37
CA VAL A 11 19.13 18.52 -8.24
C VAL A 11 17.96 18.26 -7.29
N TRP A 12 18.18 18.46 -5.99
CA TRP A 12 17.12 18.42 -5.00
C TRP A 12 16.26 19.68 -5.14
N VAL A 13 14.97 19.49 -5.41
CA VAL A 13 13.99 20.57 -5.40
C VAL A 13 13.22 20.58 -4.07
N LYS A 14 12.67 21.74 -3.70
CA LYS A 14 11.95 21.92 -2.44
C LYS A 14 10.82 20.89 -2.33
N ARG A 15 10.92 20.04 -1.31
CA ARG A 15 9.92 19.03 -0.99
C ARG A 15 8.62 19.69 -0.53
N ARG A 16 7.48 19.19 -1.05
CA ARG A 16 6.16 19.48 -0.49
C ARG A 16 5.78 18.38 0.49
N TRP A 17 5.13 18.75 1.58
CA TRP A 17 4.64 17.79 2.57
C TRP A 17 3.53 16.92 1.95
N PRO A 18 3.61 15.58 2.07
CA PRO A 18 2.56 14.68 1.61
C PRO A 18 1.22 14.97 2.28
N GLN A 19 0.14 14.79 1.54
CA GLN A 19 -1.22 15.04 2.01
C GLN A 19 -2.01 13.74 1.92
N ASN A 20 -2.04 13.00 3.03
CA ASN A 20 -2.81 11.76 3.14
C ASN A 20 -4.26 12.06 3.51
N VAL A 21 -5.18 11.30 2.93
CA VAL A 21 -6.62 11.36 3.24
C VAL A 21 -7.01 10.07 3.95
N PHE A 22 -7.73 10.19 5.07
CA PHE A 22 -8.15 9.07 5.89
C PHE A 22 -9.66 9.05 6.05
N ALA A 23 -10.24 7.84 5.99
CA ALA A 23 -11.60 7.55 6.37
C ALA A 23 -11.61 6.31 7.24
N VAL A 24 -12.47 6.27 8.26
CA VAL A 24 -12.55 5.15 9.20
C VAL A 24 -14.00 4.72 9.34
N ILE A 25 -14.24 3.43 9.13
CA ILE A 25 -15.47 2.75 9.53
C ILE A 25 -15.14 2.02 10.83
N LYS A 26 -15.83 2.34 11.93
CA LYS A 26 -15.57 1.71 13.22
C LYS A 26 -16.16 0.30 13.24
N GLY A 27 -15.35 -0.68 13.67
CA GLY A 27 -15.82 -2.02 13.96
C GLY A 27 -16.85 -2.02 15.10
N SER A 28 -17.83 -2.91 15.03
CA SER A 28 -18.86 -3.06 16.06
C SER A 28 -18.37 -3.78 17.32
N GLU A 29 -17.37 -4.65 17.19
CA GLU A 29 -16.80 -5.44 18.29
C GLU A 29 -15.39 -4.92 18.66
N GLU A 30 -14.42 -5.09 17.75
CA GLU A 30 -13.03 -4.68 17.96
C GLU A 30 -12.74 -3.30 17.34
N SER A 31 -13.35 -2.24 17.88
CA SER A 31 -13.26 -0.88 17.31
C SER A 31 -11.84 -0.26 17.34
N ASP A 32 -10.91 -0.87 18.07
CA ASP A 32 -9.50 -0.48 18.19
C ASP A 32 -8.54 -1.32 17.33
N ARG A 33 -9.05 -2.31 16.59
CA ARG A 33 -8.30 -3.09 15.59
C ARG A 33 -8.57 -2.56 14.18
N TYR A 34 -7.51 -2.46 13.37
CA TYR A 34 -7.60 -1.85 12.05
C TYR A 34 -7.19 -2.81 10.94
N VAL A 35 -8.07 -2.98 9.95
CA VAL A 35 -7.68 -3.40 8.60
C VAL A 35 -7.53 -2.13 7.77
N LEU A 36 -6.32 -1.91 7.26
CA LEU A 36 -5.97 -0.71 6.49
C LEU A 36 -6.15 -1.02 5.00
N LEU A 37 -6.78 -0.09 4.28
CA LEU A 37 -6.85 -0.11 2.82
C LEU A 37 -6.15 1.15 2.31
N GLY A 38 -5.08 0.97 1.53
CA GLY A 38 -4.22 2.07 1.10
C GLY A 38 -4.00 2.10 -0.41
N ASN A 39 -3.83 3.31 -0.93
CA ASN A 39 -3.45 3.59 -2.30
C ASN A 39 -2.57 4.85 -2.36
N HIS A 40 -1.62 4.90 -3.28
CA HIS A 40 -0.86 6.11 -3.56
C HIS A 40 -1.58 7.02 -4.56
N ARG A 41 -1.66 8.31 -4.26
CA ARG A 41 -2.24 9.33 -5.16
C ARG A 41 -1.18 9.94 -6.08
N ASP A 42 0.04 10.10 -5.57
CA ASP A 42 1.18 10.63 -6.31
C ASP A 42 2.04 9.51 -6.88
N ALA A 43 2.98 9.82 -7.76
CA ALA A 43 3.84 8.82 -8.39
C ALA A 43 4.88 8.17 -7.45
N TRP A 44 4.88 8.51 -6.16
CA TRP A 44 5.81 8.00 -5.16
C TRP A 44 5.09 7.51 -3.90
N THR A 45 5.87 6.94 -2.96
CA THR A 45 5.34 6.30 -1.74
C THR A 45 5.69 7.04 -0.45
N TYR A 46 6.27 8.24 -0.53
CA TYR A 46 6.74 8.96 0.66
C TYR A 46 5.64 9.23 1.69
N GLY A 47 4.40 9.48 1.24
CA GLY A 47 3.30 9.79 2.13
C GLY A 47 2.92 8.64 3.08
N SER A 48 2.93 7.40 2.60
CA SER A 48 2.61 6.24 3.44
C SER A 48 3.73 5.91 4.42
N THR A 49 4.99 5.98 3.97
CA THR A 49 6.16 5.72 4.81
C THR A 49 6.23 6.67 6.01
N GLU A 50 6.14 7.99 5.77
CA GLU A 50 6.19 8.97 6.87
C GLU A 50 5.04 8.81 7.86
N TRP A 51 3.85 8.46 7.35
CA TRP A 51 2.72 8.21 8.23
C TRP A 51 2.92 6.97 9.10
N VAL A 52 3.49 5.89 8.56
CA VAL A 52 3.83 4.69 9.33
C VAL A 52 4.88 5.02 10.39
N GLU A 53 5.94 5.75 10.04
CA GLU A 53 6.99 6.16 10.98
C GLU A 53 6.41 6.95 12.16
N HIS A 54 5.51 7.90 11.89
CA HIS A 54 4.85 8.69 12.93
C HIS A 54 3.87 7.87 13.80
N ASN A 55 3.31 6.78 13.28
CA ASN A 55 2.26 5.99 13.95
C ASN A 55 2.71 4.59 14.37
N LEU A 56 4.01 4.29 14.31
CA LEU A 56 4.56 2.95 14.44
C LEU A 56 4.09 2.22 15.70
N ILE A 57 4.07 2.91 16.85
CA ILE A 57 3.62 2.35 18.13
C ILE A 57 2.14 1.97 18.08
N ASN A 58 1.30 2.86 17.55
CA ASN A 58 -0.14 2.62 17.47
C ASN A 58 -0.46 1.50 16.47
N LEU A 59 0.22 1.47 15.33
CA LEU A 59 0.06 0.43 14.31
C LEU A 59 0.55 -0.93 14.78
N GLY A 60 1.69 -0.99 15.45
CA GLY A 60 2.29 -2.26 15.92
C GLY A 60 1.36 -3.05 16.83
N CYS A 61 0.51 -2.37 17.62
CA CYS A 61 -0.44 -3.03 18.51
C CYS A 61 -1.86 -3.13 17.96
N LYS A 62 -2.23 -2.41 16.89
CA LYS A 62 -3.64 -2.30 16.45
C LYS A 62 -3.90 -2.69 15.00
N ALA A 63 -2.91 -2.58 14.12
CA ALA A 63 -3.07 -2.99 12.73
C ALA A 63 -3.12 -4.52 12.63
N VAL A 64 -4.13 -5.03 11.94
CA VAL A 64 -4.34 -6.46 11.70
C VAL A 64 -3.83 -6.85 10.32
N ALA A 65 -4.15 -6.05 9.31
CA ALA A 65 -3.71 -6.26 7.92
C ALA A 65 -3.64 -4.92 7.17
N TYR A 66 -2.83 -4.88 6.12
CA TYR A 66 -2.75 -3.77 5.16
C TYR A 66 -2.98 -4.31 3.74
N LEU A 67 -3.97 -3.77 3.05
CA LEU A 67 -4.28 -4.11 1.66
C LEU A 67 -3.88 -2.92 0.77
N ASN A 68 -2.94 -3.17 -0.13
CA ASN A 68 -2.55 -2.20 -1.14
C ASN A 68 -3.43 -2.35 -2.38
N VAL A 69 -4.00 -1.26 -2.90
CA VAL A 69 -4.82 -1.28 -4.13
C VAL A 69 -4.21 -0.50 -5.30
N ASP A 70 -2.91 -0.19 -5.22
CA ASP A 70 -2.18 0.39 -6.34
C ASP A 70 -2.25 -0.53 -7.56
N CYS A 71 -2.61 0.06 -8.70
CA CYS A 71 -2.71 -0.65 -9.95
C CYS A 71 -3.54 -1.95 -9.85
N ALA A 72 -4.68 -1.91 -9.15
CA ALA A 72 -5.57 -3.06 -8.96
C ALA A 72 -6.08 -3.70 -10.27
N VAL A 73 -5.98 -2.98 -11.40
CA VAL A 73 -6.30 -3.48 -12.75
C VAL A 73 -5.06 -3.29 -13.64
N GLN A 74 -4.43 -4.39 -14.05
CA GLN A 74 -3.19 -4.40 -14.84
C GLN A 74 -3.23 -5.36 -16.04
N GLY A 75 -4.35 -5.36 -16.77
CA GLY A 75 -4.53 -6.23 -17.93
C GLY A 75 -5.06 -7.62 -17.56
N PRO A 76 -4.89 -8.64 -18.42
CA PRO A 76 -5.48 -9.94 -18.22
C PRO A 76 -4.73 -10.76 -17.16
N GLY A 77 -5.49 -11.47 -16.32
CA GLY A 77 -4.96 -12.34 -15.27
C GLY A 77 -5.09 -11.74 -13.86
N PHE A 78 -5.02 -12.61 -12.85
CA PHE A 78 -5.06 -12.23 -11.44
C PHE A 78 -3.67 -12.42 -10.83
N PHE A 79 -3.07 -11.34 -10.35
CA PHE A 79 -1.76 -11.32 -9.70
C PHE A 79 -1.91 -10.77 -8.28
N VAL A 80 -1.36 -11.47 -7.31
CA VAL A 80 -1.42 -11.08 -5.90
C VAL A 80 -0.12 -11.45 -5.20
N GLY A 81 0.38 -10.53 -4.37
CA GLY A 81 1.50 -10.77 -3.45
C GLY A 81 1.03 -10.51 -2.04
N SER A 82 1.30 -11.44 -1.12
CA SER A 82 0.89 -11.31 0.28
C SER A 82 1.80 -12.12 1.20
N THR A 83 1.65 -11.93 2.51
CA THR A 83 2.25 -12.81 3.51
C THR A 83 1.53 -14.17 3.54
N PRO A 84 2.22 -15.30 3.80
CA PRO A 84 1.61 -16.64 3.76
C PRO A 84 0.34 -16.82 4.61
N GLN A 85 0.20 -16.03 5.68
CA GLN A 85 -0.98 -15.99 6.54
C GLN A 85 -2.28 -15.66 5.80
N LEU A 86 -2.20 -15.03 4.62
CA LEU A 86 -3.36 -14.64 3.82
C LEU A 86 -3.64 -15.60 2.65
N ASP A 87 -2.80 -16.62 2.41
CA ASP A 87 -2.91 -17.49 1.23
C ASP A 87 -4.27 -18.20 1.14
N SER A 88 -4.73 -18.80 2.25
CA SER A 88 -6.03 -19.49 2.28
C SER A 88 -7.19 -18.53 2.04
N LEU A 89 -7.14 -17.33 2.63
CA LEU A 89 -8.17 -16.30 2.45
C LEU A 89 -8.24 -15.85 0.99
N ILE A 90 -7.09 -15.60 0.36
CA ILE A 90 -7.01 -15.21 -1.05
C ILE A 90 -7.63 -16.27 -1.93
N ILE A 91 -7.29 -17.55 -1.74
CA ILE A 91 -7.85 -18.66 -2.52
C ILE A 91 -9.37 -18.74 -2.34
N GLU A 92 -9.87 -18.63 -1.10
CA GLU A 92 -11.30 -18.71 -0.82
C GLU A 92 -12.08 -17.56 -1.46
N VAL A 93 -11.60 -16.32 -1.31
CA VAL A 93 -12.26 -15.14 -1.89
C VAL A 93 -12.23 -15.19 -3.41
N THR A 94 -11.10 -15.59 -4.00
CA THR A 94 -10.94 -15.74 -5.46
C THR A 94 -11.98 -16.73 -6.01
N LYS A 95 -12.19 -17.86 -5.33
CA LYS A 95 -13.24 -18.82 -5.73
C LYS A 95 -14.64 -18.22 -5.75
N LYS A 96 -14.96 -17.27 -4.85
CA LYS A 96 -16.28 -16.61 -4.80
C LYS A 96 -16.49 -15.55 -5.87
N VAL A 97 -15.41 -14.94 -6.37
CA VAL A 97 -15.47 -13.89 -7.40
C VAL A 97 -15.49 -14.49 -8.80
N PHE A 98 -14.79 -15.60 -9.01
CA PHE A 98 -14.69 -16.28 -10.31
C PHE A 98 -15.66 -17.46 -10.48
N SER A 99 -16.47 -17.78 -9.47
CA SER A 99 -17.61 -18.72 -9.58
C SER A 99 -18.85 -18.05 -10.15
#